data_AF-A0A178B063-F1
#
_entry.id   AF-A0A178B063-F1
#
_cell.length_a   1.000
_cell.length_b   1.000
_cell.length_c   1.000
_cell.angle_alpha   90.00
_cell.angle_beta   90.00
_cell.angle_gamma   90.00
#
_symmetry.space_group_name_H-M   'P 1'
#
loop_
_entity.id
_entity.type
_entity.pdbx_description
1 polymer ?
#
loop_
_entity_poly.entity_id
_entity_poly.type
_entity_poly.pdbx_seq_one_letter_code
_entity_poly.pdbx_strand_id
1 'polypeptide(L)'
;MSNQDTQESADVPRYKSGVVEAESASGRAQGFQKDAKVKMKVTENKITQMKSFTIAAASQRDNKSWQYQLKTIDGLLWDGATWFPEVDIKPRK
;
A
#
# COMPACT_ATOMS: atom_id res chain seq x y z
N MET A 1 7.80 -1.99 -63.54
CA MET A 1 8.20 -0.58 -63.35
C MET A 1 7.42 -0.11 -62.11
N SER A 2 7.92 -0.09 -60.86
CA SER A 2 9.13 0.58 -60.29
C SER A 2 9.08 2.07 -60.63
N ASN A 3 8.96 3.08 -59.73
CA ASN A 3 9.49 3.36 -58.38
C ASN A 3 8.61 4.44 -57.67
N GLN A 4 8.45 4.51 -56.32
CA GLN A 4 9.22 5.32 -55.31
C GLN A 4 9.54 6.77 -55.77
N ASP A 5 9.18 7.87 -55.07
CA ASP A 5 9.60 8.35 -53.73
C ASP A 5 8.61 9.47 -53.25
N THR A 6 8.09 9.49 -52.02
CA THR A 6 8.58 10.13 -50.77
C THR A 6 8.46 11.67 -50.71
N GLN A 7 7.57 12.18 -49.83
CA GLN A 7 7.82 13.24 -48.82
C GLN A 7 6.55 13.40 -47.97
N GLU A 8 6.52 12.91 -46.74
CA GLU A 8 6.96 13.57 -45.51
C GLU A 8 5.94 14.61 -44.99
N SER A 9 5.16 14.16 -44.00
CA SER A 9 4.73 15.00 -42.89
C SER A 9 4.56 14.08 -41.70
N ALA A 10 5.55 14.14 -40.83
CA ALA A 10 5.58 13.44 -39.56
C ALA A 10 4.41 13.92 -38.69
N ASP A 11 3.29 13.22 -38.76
CA ASP A 11 2.30 13.27 -37.70
C ASP A 11 2.92 12.54 -36.51
N VAL A 12 3.56 13.33 -35.65
CA VAL A 12 4.12 12.88 -34.38
C VAL A 12 3.02 12.08 -33.71
N PRO A 13 3.14 10.74 -33.56
CA PRO A 13 2.15 10.01 -32.80
C PRO A 13 2.24 10.62 -31.41
N ARG A 14 1.15 11.28 -31.01
CA ARG A 14 0.90 11.66 -29.63
C ARG A 14 0.83 10.33 -28.90
N TYR A 15 2.00 9.81 -28.51
CA TYR A 15 2.18 8.89 -27.42
C TYR A 15 1.64 9.66 -26.22
N LYS A 16 0.31 9.63 -26.06
CA LYS A 16 -0.24 9.57 -24.72
C LYS A 16 0.48 8.37 -24.13
N SER A 17 1.39 8.65 -23.22
CA SER A 17 1.99 7.66 -22.34
C SER A 17 0.82 6.99 -21.62
N GLY A 18 0.20 6.03 -22.31
CA GLY A 18 -0.76 5.06 -21.80
C GLY A 18 0.01 3.95 -21.14
N VAL A 19 0.99 4.32 -20.33
CA VAL A 19 1.63 3.44 -19.37
C VAL A 19 1.50 4.18 -18.05
N VAL A 20 0.37 3.96 -17.40
CA VAL A 20 0.53 3.49 -16.03
C VAL A 20 0.03 2.06 -16.07
N GLU A 21 0.96 1.14 -16.32
CA GLU A 21 0.88 -0.20 -15.74
C GLU A 21 0.36 -0.08 -14.31
N ALA A 22 -0.91 -0.42 -14.08
CA ALA A 22 -1.39 -0.98 -12.83
C ALA A 22 -2.85 -1.48 -12.94
N GLU A 23 -3.25 -2.06 -14.07
CA GLU A 23 -4.05 -3.29 -13.97
C GLU A 23 -3.14 -4.43 -13.50
N SER A 24 -2.47 -4.24 -12.35
CA SER A 24 -1.81 -5.31 -11.63
C SER A 24 -2.92 -6.14 -11.00
N ALA A 25 -3.42 -7.10 -11.76
CA ALA A 25 -3.91 -8.39 -11.28
C ALA A 25 -4.58 -8.36 -9.89
N SER A 26 -5.83 -7.88 -9.82
CA SER A 26 -6.78 -8.17 -8.73
C SER A 26 -6.20 -8.12 -7.30
N GLY A 27 -5.33 -7.17 -7.01
CA GLY A 27 -4.81 -6.95 -5.67
C GLY A 27 -5.91 -6.37 -4.78
N ARG A 28 -6.21 -7.00 -3.64
CA ARG A 28 -7.16 -6.44 -2.67
C ARG A 28 -6.75 -5.01 -2.30
N ALA A 29 -7.69 -4.07 -2.34
CA ALA A 29 -7.44 -2.67 -1.94
C ALA A 29 -6.90 -2.60 -0.51
N GLN A 30 -5.94 -1.71 -0.27
CA GLN A 30 -5.34 -1.48 1.05
C GLN A 30 -6.42 -1.09 2.08
N GLY A 31 -6.48 -1.83 3.19
CA GLY A 31 -7.50 -1.64 4.23
C GLY A 31 -7.29 -0.39 5.10
N PHE A 32 -6.04 -0.01 5.40
CA PHE A 32 -5.73 1.16 6.24
C PHE A 32 -4.66 2.04 5.60
N GLN A 33 -4.88 3.35 5.55
CA GLN A 33 -3.92 4.31 5.00
C GLN A 33 -2.79 4.62 5.98
N LYS A 34 -1.65 5.08 5.46
CA LYS A 34 -0.57 5.66 6.28
C LYS A 34 -1.12 6.80 7.14
N ASP A 35 -0.62 6.90 8.37
CA ASP A 35 -1.05 7.87 9.39
C ASP A 35 -2.49 7.71 9.90
N ALA A 36 -3.24 6.71 9.42
CA ALA A 36 -4.54 6.35 9.97
C ALA A 36 -4.40 5.86 11.42
N LYS A 37 -5.34 6.27 12.28
CA LYS A 37 -5.44 5.78 13.65
C LYS A 37 -6.25 4.49 13.68
N VAL A 38 -5.66 3.45 14.25
CA VAL A 38 -6.24 2.12 14.37
C VAL A 38 -6.17 1.64 15.81
N LYS A 39 -6.91 0.58 16.14
CA LYS A 39 -6.84 -0.10 17.43
C LYS A 39 -6.35 -1.52 17.24
N MET A 40 -5.52 -2.00 18.15
CA MET A 40 -5.06 -3.38 18.17
C MET A 40 -5.15 -3.94 19.59
N LYS A 41 -5.46 -5.23 19.69
CA LYS A 41 -5.49 -5.96 20.96
C LYS A 41 -4.05 -6.27 21.37
N VAL A 42 -3.63 -5.77 22.53
CA VAL A 42 -2.28 -5.98 23.07
C VAL A 42 -2.41 -6.69 24.41
N THR A 43 -1.63 -7.76 24.58
CA THR A 43 -1.55 -8.51 25.82
C THR A 43 -0.21 -8.24 26.48
N GLU A 44 -0.23 -7.56 27.62
CA GLU A 44 0.95 -7.24 28.42
C GLU A 44 0.68 -7.72 29.86
N ASN A 45 1.62 -8.44 30.47
CA ASN A 45 1.50 -8.92 31.86
C ASN A 45 0.17 -9.66 32.17
N LYS A 46 -0.29 -10.51 31.24
CA LYS A 46 -1.58 -11.24 31.30
C LYS A 46 -2.83 -10.35 31.24
N ILE A 47 -2.68 -9.04 31.05
CA ILE A 47 -3.79 -8.11 30.87
C ILE A 47 -3.92 -7.83 29.37
N THR A 48 -5.13 -8.02 28.84
CA THR A 48 -5.42 -7.71 27.44
C THR A 48 -6.19 -6.40 27.32
N GLN A 49 -5.69 -5.46 26.52
CA GLN A 49 -6.32 -4.16 26.29
C GLN A 49 -6.31 -3.79 24.81
N MET A 50 -7.28 -2.98 24.40
CA MET A 50 -7.27 -2.35 23.08
C MET A 50 -6.45 -1.07 23.15
N LYS A 51 -5.27 -1.05 22.54
CA LYS A 51 -4.45 0.15 22.42
C LYS A 51 -4.63 0.80 21.05
N SER A 52 -4.48 2.11 20.99
CA SER A 52 -4.55 2.87 19.73
C SER A 52 -3.16 3.10 19.17
N PHE A 53 -3.02 2.92 17.87
CA PHE A 53 -1.77 3.08 17.13
C PHE A 53 -2.01 3.85 15.84
N THR A 54 -0.93 4.32 15.25
CA THR A 54 -0.94 4.96 13.94
C THR A 54 -0.23 4.07 12.94
N ILE A 55 -0.76 3.96 11.71
CA ILE A 55 -0.08 3.24 10.64
C ILE A 55 1.19 4.01 10.23
N ALA A 56 2.35 3.39 10.40
CA ALA A 56 3.63 3.94 9.96
C ALA A 56 3.92 3.60 8.50
N ALA A 57 3.70 2.33 8.14
CA ALA A 57 3.89 1.79 6.81
C ALA A 57 2.89 0.66 6.53
N ALA A 58 2.62 0.41 5.26
CA ALA A 58 1.82 -0.70 4.79
C ALA A 58 2.61 -1.48 3.75
N SER A 59 2.50 -2.80 3.79
CA SER A 59 3.14 -3.71 2.85
C SER A 59 2.13 -4.78 2.47
N GLN A 60 2.08 -5.12 1.19
CA GLN A 60 1.30 -6.24 0.72
C GLN A 60 2.09 -7.51 0.99
N ARG A 61 1.56 -8.42 1.83
CA ARG A 61 2.25 -9.67 2.17
C ARG A 61 2.08 -10.70 1.06
N ASP A 62 0.88 -10.74 0.49
CA ASP A 62 0.49 -11.51 -0.69
C ASP A 62 -0.49 -10.65 -1.49
N ASN A 63 -0.75 -10.94 -2.78
CA ASN A 63 -1.75 -10.23 -3.60
C ASN A 63 -3.18 -10.19 -3.00
N LYS A 64 -3.39 -10.84 -1.85
CA LYS A 64 -4.66 -10.96 -1.12
C LYS A 64 -4.66 -10.30 0.27
N SER A 65 -3.50 -9.99 0.86
CA SER A 65 -3.42 -9.55 2.26
C SER A 65 -2.42 -8.43 2.49
N TRP A 66 -2.75 -7.55 3.44
CA TRP A 66 -1.91 -6.45 3.86
C TRP A 66 -1.38 -6.68 5.27
N GLN A 67 -0.17 -6.21 5.50
CA GLN A 67 0.47 -6.09 6.79
C GLN A 67 0.87 -4.64 7.02
N TYR A 68 0.86 -4.23 8.28
CA TYR A 68 1.05 -2.84 8.66
C TYR A 68 2.06 -2.74 9.78
N GLN A 69 2.93 -1.77 9.65
CA GLN A 69 3.82 -1.36 10.72
C GLN A 69 3.12 -0.29 11.54
N LEU A 70 3.14 -0.42 12.85
CA LEU A 70 2.46 0.50 13.77
C LEU A 70 3.46 1.43 14.46
N LYS A 71 3.02 2.65 14.77
CA LYS A 71 3.75 3.62 15.59
C LYS A 71 2.85 4.20 16.68
N THR A 72 3.44 4.55 17.82
CA THR A 72 2.85 5.41 18.85
C THR A 72 3.33 6.84 18.65
N ILE A 73 3.02 7.73 19.60
CA ILE A 73 3.58 9.09 19.62
C ILE A 73 5.08 9.10 19.85
N ASP A 74 5.58 8.09 20.57
CA ASP A 74 6.99 7.97 20.98
C ASP A 74 7.88 7.33 19.89
N GLY A 75 7.29 6.82 18.80
CA GLY A 75 8.02 6.20 17.71
C GLY A 75 7.38 4.90 17.21
N LEU A 76 8.17 4.08 16.50
CA LEU A 76 7.72 2.77 16.03
C LEU A 76 7.37 1.85 17.20
N LEU A 77 6.37 1.00 17.00
CA LEU A 77 6.04 -0.01 17.99
C LEU A 77 7.13 -1.09 17.98
N TRP A 78 7.94 -1.08 19.05
CA TRP A 78 9.08 -1.96 19.29
C TRP A 78 10.28 -1.72 18.37
N ASP A 79 11.48 -1.98 18.89
CA ASP A 79 12.78 -1.70 18.26
C ASP A 79 12.99 -2.39 16.89
N GLY A 80 12.12 -3.34 16.54
CA GLY A 80 12.24 -4.17 15.34
C GLY A 80 11.25 -3.87 14.23
N ALA A 81 10.47 -2.77 14.28
CA ALA A 81 9.56 -2.42 13.19
C ALA A 81 8.55 -3.55 12.85
N THR A 82 7.92 -4.15 13.87
CA THR A 82 7.06 -5.33 13.70
C THR A 82 5.88 -5.06 12.76
N TRP A 83 5.66 -6.00 11.85
CA TRP A 83 4.54 -6.02 10.92
C TRP A 83 3.38 -6.83 11.48
N PHE A 84 2.19 -6.25 11.45
CA PHE A 84 0.96 -6.88 11.92
C PHE A 84 0.01 -7.14 10.75
N PRO A 85 -0.61 -8.31 10.68
CA PRO A 85 -1.58 -8.58 9.63
C PRO A 85 -2.84 -7.72 9.84
N GLU A 86 -3.50 -7.36 8.74
CA GLU A 86 -4.72 -6.53 8.77
C GLU A 86 -5.79 -7.04 9.74
N VAL A 87 -5.89 -8.36 9.91
CA VAL A 87 -6.91 -9.02 10.74
C VAL A 87 -6.84 -8.66 12.23
N ASP A 88 -5.63 -8.35 12.71
CA ASP A 88 -5.35 -7.99 14.10
C ASP A 88 -5.62 -6.49 14.38
N ILE A 89 -5.82 -5.71 13.32
CA ILE A 89 -6.01 -4.27 13.36
C ILE A 89 -7.49 -3.95 13.14
N LYS A 90 -8.02 -3.01 13.92
CA LYS A 90 -9.39 -2.54 13.81
C LYS A 90 -9.43 -1.04 13.53
N PRO A 91 -10.38 -0.56 12.69
CA PRO A 91 -10.56 0.88 12.51
C PRO A 91 -10.95 1.54 13.84
N ARG A 92 -10.43 2.74 14.08
CA ARG A 92 -10.91 3.60 15.16
C ARG A 92 -12.25 4.21 14.70
N LYS A 93 -13.37 3.60 15.13
CA LYS A 93 -14.69 4.25 15.08
C LYS A 93 -14.66 5.59 15.79
#